data_AF-A0A2L2WRF3-F1
#
_entry.id   AF-A0A2L2WRF3-F1
#
_cell.length_a   1.000
_cell.length_b   1.000
_cell.length_c   1.000
_cell.angle_alpha   90.00
_cell.angle_beta   90.00
_cell.angle_gamma   90.00
#
_symmetry.space_group_name_H-M   'P 1'
#
loop_
_entity.id
_entity.type
_entity.pdbx_description
1 polymer ?
#
loop_
_entity_poly.entity_id
_entity_poly.type
_entity_poly.pdbx_seq_one_letter_code
_entity_poly.pdbx_strand_id
1 'polypeptide(L)'
;MGLLRFSRAVVYVLQEVFGLEDEFCFVPPDEREGRFLLDEIMLAGNFGKYDWRYRCASGSEGMWSRFLRKSRRNFHLAVHYPGEVIWDVPFRVCHYLWRRMNGFI
;
A
#
# COMPACT_ATOMS: atom_id res chain seq x y z
N MET A 1 -8.05 -10.05 -8.24
CA MET A 1 -8.46 -8.87 -9.05
C MET A 1 -7.55 -7.66 -8.81
N GLY A 2 -7.23 -7.27 -7.57
CA GLY A 2 -6.33 -6.12 -7.33
C GLY A 2 -4.84 -6.40 -7.62
N LEU A 3 -4.32 -7.60 -7.33
CA LEU A 3 -2.94 -7.97 -7.66
C LEU A 3 -2.61 -7.85 -9.16
N LEU A 4 -3.52 -8.23 -10.05
CA LEU A 4 -3.32 -8.07 -11.50
C LEU A 4 -3.19 -6.59 -11.87
N ARG A 5 -4.02 -5.72 -11.30
CA ARG A 5 -3.95 -4.27 -11.50
C ARG A 5 -2.63 -3.69 -11.01
N PHE A 6 -2.22 -4.11 -9.82
CA PHE A 6 -0.93 -3.74 -9.24
C PHE A 6 0.23 -4.21 -10.11
N SER A 7 0.20 -5.45 -10.60
CA SER A 7 1.21 -5.99 -11.51
C SER A 7 1.35 -5.17 -12.79
N ARG A 8 0.23 -4.72 -13.38
CA ARG A 8 0.27 -3.84 -14.56
C ARG A 8 0.88 -2.46 -14.28
N ALA A 9 0.61 -1.91 -13.10
CA ALA A 9 1.25 -0.67 -12.63
C ALA A 9 2.77 -0.86 -12.45
N VAL A 10 3.19 -1.98 -11.87
CA VAL A 10 4.61 -2.32 -11.70
C VAL A 10 5.30 -2.49 -13.04
N VAL A 11 4.68 -3.19 -14.00
CA VAL A 11 5.24 -3.32 -15.36
C VAL A 11 5.43 -1.94 -15.99
N TYR A 12 4.45 -1.05 -15.90
CA TYR A 12 4.59 0.33 -16.40
C TYR A 12 5.80 1.04 -15.78
N VAL A 13 5.99 0.96 -14.45
CA VAL A 13 7.14 1.56 -13.77
C VAL A 13 8.46 0.95 -14.24
N LEU A 14 8.50 -0.38 -14.45
CA LEU A 14 9.68 -1.06 -14.97
C LEU A 14 10.02 -0.62 -16.40
N GLN A 15 9.01 -0.41 -17.24
CA GLN A 15 9.21 0.11 -18.59
C GLN A 15 9.73 1.54 -18.56
N GLU A 16 9.07 2.46 -17.85
CA GLU A 16 9.46 3.87 -17.86
C GLU A 16 10.77 4.18 -17.15
N VAL A 17 11.02 3.55 -16.00
CA VAL A 17 12.19 3.88 -15.17
C VAL A 17 13.40 3.02 -15.53
N PHE A 18 13.18 1.77 -15.91
CA PHE A 18 14.26 0.79 -16.14
C PHE A 18 14.38 0.34 -17.59
N GLY A 19 13.52 0.81 -18.50
CA GLY A 19 13.60 0.48 -19.92
C GLY A 19 13.27 -0.98 -20.22
N LEU A 20 12.38 -1.60 -19.44
CA LEU A 20 11.96 -2.99 -19.66
C LEU A 20 11.38 -3.17 -21.07
N GLU A 21 11.95 -4.08 -21.85
CA GLU A 21 11.46 -4.39 -23.20
C GLU A 21 10.10 -5.11 -23.15
N ASP A 22 9.27 -4.88 -24.17
CA ASP A 22 7.91 -5.43 -24.25
C ASP A 22 7.89 -6.97 -24.19
N GLU A 23 8.94 -7.64 -24.67
CA GLU A 23 9.04 -9.11 -24.65
C GLU A 23 9.17 -9.68 -23.23
N PHE A 24 9.62 -8.88 -22.25
CA PHE A 24 9.73 -9.28 -20.85
C PHE A 24 8.50 -8.90 -20.01
N CYS A 25 7.48 -8.28 -20.63
CA CYS A 25 6.26 -7.89 -19.96
C CYS A 25 5.30 -9.09 -19.78
N PHE A 26 5.20 -9.61 -18.55
CA PHE A 26 4.30 -10.71 -18.20
C PHE A 26 2.81 -10.31 -18.21
N VAL A 27 2.50 -9.02 -18.14
CA VAL A 27 1.16 -8.43 -18.32
C VAL A 27 1.30 -7.10 -19.06
N PRO A 28 0.30 -6.64 -19.83
CA PRO A 28 0.38 -5.34 -20.49
C PRO A 28 0.36 -4.21 -19.44
N PRO A 29 1.20 -3.18 -19.60
CA PRO A 29 1.27 -2.05 -18.68
C PRO A 29 -0.07 -1.30 -18.57
N ASP A 30 -0.32 -0.69 -17.43
CA ASP A 30 -1.43 0.25 -17.22
C ASP A 30 -0.85 1.61 -16.85
N GLU A 31 -0.90 2.56 -17.78
CA GLU A 31 -0.31 3.89 -17.62
C GLU A 31 -0.95 4.68 -16.48
N ARG A 32 -2.27 4.56 -16.28
CA ARG A 32 -2.98 5.32 -15.25
C ARG A 32 -2.55 4.84 -13.86
N GLU A 33 -2.56 3.53 -13.65
CA GLU A 33 -2.16 2.94 -12.38
C GLU A 33 -0.66 3.02 -12.16
N GLY A 34 0.13 2.92 -13.24
CA GLY A 34 1.57 3.01 -13.22
C GLY A 34 2.08 4.40 -12.86
N ARG A 35 1.50 5.47 -13.42
CA ARG A 35 1.82 6.85 -13.02
C ARG A 35 1.48 7.10 -11.56
N PHE A 36 0.30 6.66 -11.12
CA PHE A 36 -0.10 6.74 -9.72
C PHE A 36 0.91 6.03 -8.79
N LEU A 37 1.35 4.83 -9.16
CA LEU A 37 2.34 4.07 -8.41
C LEU A 37 3.70 4.78 -8.39
N LEU A 38 4.15 5.30 -9.54
CA LEU A 38 5.41 6.03 -9.65
C LEU A 38 5.42 7.29 -8.79
N ASP A 39 4.34 8.06 -8.80
CA ASP A 39 4.17 9.25 -7.97
C ASP A 39 4.27 8.91 -6.47
N GLU A 40 3.61 7.83 -6.04
CA GLU A 40 3.70 7.37 -4.65
C GLU A 40 5.12 6.86 -4.30
N ILE A 41 5.83 6.18 -5.22
CA ILE A 41 7.22 5.77 -4.99
C ILE A 41 8.13 7.00 -4.82
N MET A 42 7.98 8.00 -5.70
CA MET A 42 8.79 9.21 -5.67
C MET A 42 8.50 10.07 -4.43
N LEU A 43 7.25 10.09 -3.97
CA LEU A 43 6.82 10.87 -2.81
C LEU A 43 7.15 10.18 -1.47
N ALA A 44 6.85 8.89 -1.37
CA ALA A 44 6.86 8.15 -0.11
C ALA A 44 8.18 7.36 0.10
N GLY A 45 8.90 7.10 -1.00
CA GLY A 45 10.09 6.26 -1.02
C GLY A 45 9.81 4.81 -0.65
N ASN A 46 10.84 4.07 -0.22
CA ASN A 46 10.74 2.64 0.05
C ASN A 46 9.66 2.30 1.09
N PHE A 47 8.52 1.74 0.66
CA PHE A 47 7.35 1.41 1.48
C PHE A 47 6.88 2.56 2.40
N GLY A 48 6.96 3.81 1.92
CA GLY A 48 6.54 4.98 2.69
C GLY A 48 7.47 5.33 3.86
N LYS A 49 8.68 4.77 3.90
CA LYS A 49 9.71 5.07 4.93
C LYS A 49 10.09 6.55 4.96
N TYR A 50 10.09 7.21 3.79
CA TYR A 50 10.51 8.60 3.64
C TYR A 50 9.33 9.57 3.51
N ASP A 51 8.11 9.07 3.71
CA ASP A 51 6.90 9.86 3.53
C ASP A 51 6.75 10.92 4.63
N TRP A 52 6.99 12.17 4.24
CA TRP A 52 6.93 13.33 5.10
C TRP A 52 5.51 13.66 5.55
N ARG A 53 4.46 13.24 4.82
CA ARG A 53 3.05 13.44 5.20
C ARG A 53 2.72 12.81 6.56
N TYR A 54 3.59 11.90 7.02
CA TYR A 54 3.30 11.03 8.15
C TYR A 54 4.43 10.93 9.19
N ARG A 55 5.45 11.78 9.12
CA ARG A 55 6.54 11.85 10.13
C ARG A 55 6.03 12.29 11.52
N CYS A 56 4.84 12.86 11.62
CA CYS A 56 4.20 13.20 12.90
C CYS A 56 3.51 11.98 13.53
N ALA A 57 4.25 11.22 14.34
CA ALA A 57 3.68 10.32 15.34
C ALA A 57 4.35 10.64 16.67
N SER A 58 3.68 11.44 17.51
CA SER A 58 4.20 11.72 18.86
C SER A 58 4.16 10.45 19.71
N GLY A 59 5.13 10.31 20.61
CA GLY A 59 5.29 9.12 21.48
C GLY A 59 4.14 8.86 22.45
N SER A 60 3.09 9.68 22.46
CA SER A 60 1.93 9.59 23.37
C SER A 60 0.63 9.17 22.66
N GLU A 61 0.70 8.57 21.48
CA GLU A 61 -0.49 8.23 20.71
C GLU A 61 -1.09 6.87 21.16
N GLY A 62 -2.35 6.89 21.62
CA GLY A 62 -3.07 5.68 22.04
C GLY A 62 -3.29 4.67 20.91
N MET A 63 -3.46 3.39 21.25
CA MET A 63 -3.58 2.27 20.30
C MET A 63 -4.63 2.51 19.20
N TRP A 64 -5.80 3.02 19.58
CA TRP A 64 -6.88 3.32 18.64
C TRP A 64 -6.56 4.48 17.69
N SER A 65 -5.93 5.55 18.20
CA SER A 65 -5.49 6.67 17.35
C SER A 65 -4.44 6.21 16.35
N ARG A 66 -3.47 5.38 16.79
CA ARG A 66 -2.48 4.77 15.89
C ARG A 66 -3.13 3.90 14.83
N PHE A 67 -4.14 3.10 15.20
CA PHE A 67 -4.88 2.26 14.27
C PHE A 67 -5.65 3.09 13.24
N LEU A 68 -6.44 4.06 13.68
CA LEU A 68 -7.20 4.94 12.80
C LEU A 68 -6.30 5.75 11.88
N ARG A 69 -5.19 6.29 12.40
CA ARG A 69 -4.19 6.98 11.59
C ARG A 69 -3.63 6.06 10.51
N LYS A 70 -3.22 4.84 10.86
CA LYS A 70 -2.68 3.87 9.90
C LYS A 70 -3.72 3.47 8.83
N SER A 71 -4.97 3.24 9.23
CA SER A 71 -6.06 2.97 8.29
C SER A 71 -6.30 4.18 7.37
N ARG A 72 -6.34 5.41 7.92
CA ARG A 72 -6.47 6.68 7.15
C ARG A 72 -5.38 6.86 6.10
N ARG A 73 -4.14 6.45 6.39
CA ARG A 73 -3.03 6.47 5.41
C ARG A 73 -3.33 5.59 4.19
N ASN A 74 -3.91 4.41 4.44
CA ASN A 74 -4.20 3.44 3.38
C ASN A 74 -5.49 3.78 2.61
N PHE A 75 -6.35 4.69 3.10
CA PHE A 75 -7.60 5.04 2.41
C PHE A 75 -7.39 5.69 1.04
N HIS A 76 -6.27 6.38 0.81
CA HIS A 76 -5.96 6.91 -0.52
C HIS A 76 -5.83 5.79 -1.56
N LEU A 77 -5.26 4.65 -1.14
CA LEU A 77 -5.19 3.44 -1.96
C LEU A 77 -6.56 2.81 -2.20
N ALA A 78 -7.59 3.11 -1.39
CA ALA A 78 -8.91 2.50 -1.54
C ALA A 78 -9.61 2.91 -2.85
N VAL A 79 -9.26 4.07 -3.40
CA VAL A 79 -9.76 4.51 -4.72
C VAL A 79 -9.30 3.55 -5.81
N HIS A 80 -8.08 3.02 -5.68
CA HIS A 80 -7.49 2.13 -6.67
C HIS A 80 -7.65 0.64 -6.29
N TYR A 81 -7.63 0.33 -5.00
CA TYR A 81 -7.56 -1.01 -4.43
C TYR A 81 -8.58 -1.21 -3.30
N PRO A 82 -9.90 -1.04 -3.56
CA PRO A 82 -10.91 -1.01 -2.50
C PRO A 82 -10.99 -2.32 -1.72
N GLY A 83 -10.91 -3.47 -2.41
CA GLY A 83 -10.97 -4.77 -1.76
C GLY A 83 -9.85 -4.98 -0.75
N GLU A 84 -8.63 -4.58 -1.08
CA GLU A 84 -7.46 -4.75 -0.22
C GLU A 84 -7.57 -3.85 1.02
N VAL A 85 -7.97 -2.59 0.84
CA VAL A 85 -8.11 -1.66 1.97
C VAL A 85 -9.28 -2.04 2.89
N ILE A 86 -10.40 -2.48 2.33
CA ILE A 86 -11.58 -2.88 3.11
C ILE A 86 -11.29 -4.14 3.93
N TRP A 87 -10.59 -5.14 3.35
CA TRP A 87 -10.28 -6.40 4.05
C TRP A 87 -9.17 -6.25 5.10
N ASP A 88 -8.30 -5.25 4.97
CA ASP A 88 -7.19 -5.00 5.89
C ASP A 88 -7.66 -4.67 7.32
N VAL A 89 -8.80 -3.99 7.45
CA VAL A 89 -9.42 -3.63 8.75
C VAL A 89 -9.93 -4.86 9.52
N PRO A 90 -10.87 -5.68 8.99
CA PRO A 90 -11.32 -6.88 9.67
C PRO A 90 -10.19 -7.88 9.88
N PHE A 91 -9.27 -8.03 8.93
CA PHE A 91 -8.11 -8.89 9.09
C PHE A 91 -7.26 -8.47 10.29
N ARG A 92 -6.93 -7.17 10.45
CA ARG A 92 -6.16 -6.70 11.61
C ARG A 92 -6.88 -6.93 12.94
N VAL A 93 -8.19 -6.73 12.99
CA VAL A 93 -8.98 -6.98 14.22
C VAL A 93 -8.98 -8.47 14.56
N CYS A 94 -9.30 -9.34 13.60
CA CYS A 94 -9.27 -10.79 13.79
C CYS A 94 -7.87 -11.28 14.19
N HIS A 95 -6.82 -10.81 13.52
CA HIS A 95 -5.44 -11.18 13.82
C HIS A 95 -4.99 -10.67 15.20
N TYR A 96 -5.45 -9.49 15.62
CA TYR A 96 -5.21 -9.00 16.98
C TYR A 96 -5.87 -9.89 18.03
N LEU A 97 -7.15 -10.23 17.83
CA LEU A 97 -7.88 -11.14 18.72
C LEU A 97 -7.24 -12.53 18.77
N TRP A 98 -6.88 -13.09 17.61
CA TRP A 98 -6.17 -14.35 17.52
C TRP A 98 -4.84 -14.31 18.28
N ARG A 99 -4.05 -13.24 18.14
CA ARG A 99 -2.79 -13.10 18.90
C ARG A 99 -3.02 -13.04 20.41
N ARG A 100 -4.07 -12.34 20.86
CA ARG A 100 -4.45 -12.26 22.27
C ARG A 100 -4.91 -13.61 22.83
N MET A 101 -5.67 -14.38 22.05
CA MET A 101 -6.14 -15.71 22.45
C MET A 101 -4.99 -16.73 22.58
N ASN A 102 -3.92 -16.57 21.80
CA ASN A 102 -2.76 -17.45 21.81
C ASN A 102 -1.60 -16.93 22.70
N GLY A 103 -1.81 -15.83 23.44
CA GLY A 103 -0.82 -15.29 24.39
C GLY A 103 0.41 -14.63 23.76
N PHE A 104 0.34 -14.21 22.49
CA PHE A 104 1.42 -13.46 21.83
C PHE A 104 1.46 -11.98 22.21
N ILE A 105 0.42 -11.46 22.87
CA ILE A 105 0.23 -10.08 23.33
C ILE A 105 -0.46 -10.11 24.69
#